data_AF-A0A3D4NLZ7-F1
#
_entry.id   AF-A0A3D4NLZ7-F1
#
_cell.length_a   1.000
_cell.length_b   1.000
_cell.length_c   1.000
_cell.angle_alpha   90.00
_cell.angle_beta   90.00
_cell.angle_gamma   90.00
#
_symmetry.space_group_name_H-M   'P 1'
#
loop_
_entity.id
_entity.type
_entity.pdbx_description
1 polymer ?
#
loop_
_entity_poly.entity_id
_entity_poly.type
_entity_poly.pdbx_seq_one_letter_code
_entity_poly.pdbx_strand_id
1 'polypeptide(L)'
;MDGDHLKTLILFGALLLSTPLFAAQLDLELGANGRTWQTEELLKHPQVQTITITNDVSYKRDMSYRAVPVAALLTGIKPEDHLQAVALDGFAAELSAAPLLNAKGARAWLAIEDPAKPWPALSEGKHSAGPFYLVWTDPQAGNISPEQWPFEVASIKRMAPVAQRFPALLPDPALAADDPVNKGFALFQKNCLACHRLNGAGDAQFGPDLNIPFNPTEYFGADFLTRYIRDPQSLRQWPQAKMPGFTAAVLPDGDLVMLVGYLKHMAGRKVKP
;
A
#
# COMPACT_ATOMS: atom_id res chain seq x y z
N MET A 1 -63.35 10.14 -27.04
CA MET A 1 -63.09 9.40 -25.77
C MET A 1 -61.92 8.42 -25.99
N ASP A 2 -60.83 8.80 -26.66
CA ASP A 2 -59.73 9.71 -26.28
C ASP A 2 -58.93 9.25 -25.05
N GLY A 3 -58.40 8.03 -25.11
CA GLY A 3 -57.04 7.80 -25.62
C GLY A 3 -55.85 8.55 -25.00
N ASP A 4 -56.03 9.42 -24.00
CA ASP A 4 -55.00 10.41 -23.64
C ASP A 4 -54.43 10.29 -22.22
N HIS A 5 -54.98 9.40 -21.37
CA HIS A 5 -54.50 9.26 -19.99
C HIS A 5 -53.41 8.18 -19.81
N LEU A 6 -53.30 7.21 -20.73
CA LEU A 6 -52.35 6.10 -20.59
C LEU A 6 -50.94 6.46 -21.10
N LYS A 7 -50.80 7.45 -21.99
CA LYS A 7 -49.49 7.91 -22.48
C LYS A 7 -48.78 8.84 -21.50
N THR A 8 -49.53 9.57 -20.67
CA THR A 8 -48.96 10.52 -19.69
C THR A 8 -48.38 9.82 -18.46
N LEU A 9 -48.87 8.63 -18.09
CA LEU A 9 -48.30 7.84 -17.00
C LEU A 9 -47.01 7.07 -17.36
N ILE A 10 -46.70 6.92 -18.65
CA ILE A 10 -45.46 6.24 -19.08
C ILE A 10 -44.27 7.22 -19.12
N LEU A 11 -44.51 8.53 -19.18
CA LEU A 11 -43.45 9.55 -19.20
C LEU A 11 -42.93 9.97 -17.81
N PHE A 12 -43.57 9.57 -16.71
CA PHE A 12 -43.08 9.82 -15.35
C PHE A 12 -42.39 8.63 -14.68
N GLY A 13 -42.42 7.43 -15.28
CA GLY A 13 -41.80 6.23 -14.72
C GLY A 13 -40.37 5.95 -15.19
N ALA A 14 -39.87 6.66 -16.20
CA ALA A 14 -38.59 6.36 -16.85
C ALA A 14 -37.39 7.20 -16.36
N LEU A 15 -37.56 8.06 -15.35
CA LEU A 15 -36.50 8.99 -14.90
C LEU A 15 -35.75 8.58 -13.61
N LEU A 16 -35.92 7.35 -13.11
CA LEU A 16 -35.33 6.91 -11.83
C LEU A 16 -34.44 5.65 -11.91
N LEU A 17 -33.92 5.32 -13.10
CA LEU A 17 -32.94 4.24 -13.28
C LEU A 17 -31.55 4.75 -13.69
N SER A 18 -31.24 6.02 -13.48
CA SER A 18 -29.84 6.43 -13.34
C SER A 18 -29.40 6.12 -11.92
N THR A 19 -29.05 4.87 -11.65
CA THR A 19 -28.23 4.57 -10.47
C THR A 19 -27.02 5.50 -10.55
N PRO A 20 -26.79 6.41 -9.58
CA PRO A 20 -25.56 7.16 -9.58
C PRO A 20 -24.45 6.10 -9.56
N LEU A 21 -23.62 6.16 -10.59
CA LEU A 21 -22.34 5.47 -10.62
C LEU A 21 -21.64 5.93 -9.33
N PHE A 22 -21.64 5.10 -8.28
CA PHE A 22 -21.22 5.53 -6.95
C PHE A 22 -19.78 6.03 -7.06
N ALA A 23 -19.59 7.35 -6.94
CA ALA A 23 -18.27 7.94 -6.89
C ALA A 23 -17.61 7.44 -5.60
N ALA A 24 -16.48 6.77 -5.74
CA ALA A 24 -15.69 6.37 -4.59
C ALA A 24 -15.12 7.60 -3.88
N GLN A 25 -14.77 7.41 -2.62
CA GLN A 25 -14.22 8.45 -1.76
C GLN A 25 -12.80 8.08 -1.34
N LEU A 26 -11.90 9.07 -1.38
CA LEU A 26 -10.57 8.97 -0.77
C LEU A 26 -10.51 9.93 0.41
N ASP A 27 -10.28 9.37 1.59
CA ASP A 27 -10.17 10.15 2.83
C ASP A 27 -8.71 10.50 3.11
N LEU A 28 -8.39 11.80 3.16
CA LEU A 28 -7.10 12.30 3.59
C LEU A 28 -7.20 12.84 5.01
N GLU A 29 -6.52 12.20 5.96
CA GLU A 29 -6.48 12.61 7.37
C GLU A 29 -5.13 13.28 7.66
N LEU A 30 -4.99 14.56 7.29
CA LEU A 30 -3.72 15.30 7.32
C LEU A 30 -3.67 16.34 8.46
N GLY A 31 -4.36 16.07 9.57
CA GLY A 31 -4.57 17.04 10.65
C GLY A 31 -5.57 18.12 10.23
N ALA A 32 -5.23 19.40 10.41
CA ALA A 32 -6.12 20.53 10.06
C ALA A 32 -6.43 20.62 8.56
N ASN A 33 -5.64 19.97 7.70
CA ASN A 33 -5.83 19.94 6.25
C ASN A 33 -6.52 18.66 5.76
N GLY A 34 -7.23 17.95 6.66
CA GLY A 34 -7.98 16.76 6.29
C GLY A 34 -9.06 17.07 5.24
N ARG A 35 -9.25 16.16 4.29
CA ARG A 35 -10.23 16.29 3.21
C ARG A 35 -10.65 14.93 2.66
N THR A 36 -11.94 14.76 2.44
CA THR A 36 -12.49 13.69 1.61
C THR A 36 -12.58 14.17 0.16
N TRP A 37 -12.09 13.36 -0.77
CA TRP A 37 -12.16 13.60 -2.20
C TRP A 37 -13.09 12.60 -2.88
N GLN A 38 -13.98 13.09 -3.74
CA GLN A 38 -14.75 12.22 -4.63
C GLN A 38 -13.96 11.90 -5.90
N THR A 39 -14.18 10.70 -6.48
CA THR A 39 -13.62 10.30 -7.78
C THR A 39 -13.79 11.39 -8.84
N GLU A 40 -14.98 11.99 -8.95
CA GLU A 40 -15.27 13.04 -9.93
C GLU A 40 -14.45 14.31 -9.71
N GLU A 41 -14.24 14.72 -8.46
CA GLU A 41 -13.41 15.88 -8.13
C GLU A 41 -11.94 15.62 -8.50
N LEU A 42 -11.43 14.43 -8.21
CA LEU A 42 -10.07 14.03 -8.54
C LEU A 42 -9.85 13.94 -10.05
N LEU A 43 -10.82 13.41 -10.81
CA LEU A 43 -10.77 13.37 -12.27
C LEU A 43 -10.81 14.75 -12.93
N LYS A 44 -11.33 15.77 -12.22
CA LYS A 44 -11.35 17.18 -12.63
C LYS A 44 -10.23 18.02 -12.00
N HIS A 45 -9.37 17.42 -11.18
CA HIS A 45 -8.29 18.13 -10.50
C HIS A 45 -7.36 18.82 -11.53
N PRO A 46 -6.91 20.06 -11.31
CA PRO A 46 -6.15 20.83 -12.32
C PRO A 46 -4.81 20.19 -12.71
N GLN A 47 -4.26 19.31 -11.87
CA GLN A 47 -3.01 18.57 -12.15
C GLN A 47 -3.25 17.13 -12.62
N VAL A 48 -4.49 16.73 -12.86
CA VAL A 48 -4.79 15.40 -13.41
C VAL A 48 -4.18 15.27 -14.80
N GLN A 49 -3.54 14.15 -15.07
CA GLN A 49 -3.02 13.84 -16.40
C GLN A 49 -3.07 12.35 -16.68
N THR A 50 -2.88 11.99 -17.95
CA THR A 50 -2.66 10.60 -18.32
C THR A 50 -1.19 10.27 -18.13
N ILE A 51 -0.90 9.22 -17.35
CA ILE A 51 0.44 8.66 -17.18
C ILE A 51 0.46 7.22 -17.72
N THR A 52 1.66 6.73 -18.04
CA THR A 52 1.90 5.32 -18.36
C THR A 52 2.83 4.74 -17.31
N ILE A 53 2.42 3.63 -16.71
CA ILE A 53 3.23 2.82 -15.82
C ILE A 53 3.65 1.57 -16.58
N THR A 54 4.94 1.45 -16.84
CA THR A 54 5.52 0.26 -17.47
C THR A 54 5.63 -0.86 -16.45
N ASN A 55 5.20 -2.08 -16.82
CA ASN A 55 5.23 -3.26 -15.95
C ASN A 55 4.68 -2.98 -14.54
N ASP A 56 3.42 -2.54 -14.47
CA ASP A 56 2.72 -2.23 -13.23
C ASP A 56 2.84 -3.35 -12.20
N VAL A 57 3.06 -2.99 -10.92
CA VAL A 57 3.31 -3.94 -9.83
C VAL A 57 2.15 -4.91 -9.64
N SER A 58 0.91 -4.46 -9.73
CA SER A 58 -0.27 -5.31 -9.49
C SER A 58 -0.72 -6.02 -10.76
N TYR A 59 -0.71 -5.32 -11.89
CA TYR A 59 -1.20 -5.86 -13.17
C TYR A 59 -0.16 -6.67 -13.95
N LYS A 60 1.13 -6.55 -13.64
CA LYS A 60 2.26 -7.23 -14.32
C LYS A 60 2.30 -6.96 -15.83
N ARG A 61 1.87 -5.77 -16.23
CA ARG A 61 1.86 -5.28 -17.61
C ARG A 61 1.82 -3.77 -17.65
N ASP A 62 1.99 -3.20 -18.83
CA ASP A 62 1.85 -1.75 -19.01
C ASP A 62 0.40 -1.32 -18.78
N MET A 63 0.25 -0.25 -18.03
CA MET A 63 -1.02 0.35 -17.69
C MET A 63 -0.99 1.86 -17.94
N SER A 64 -2.13 2.43 -18.30
CA SER A 64 -2.30 3.87 -18.45
C SER A 64 -3.40 4.35 -17.54
N TYR A 65 -3.12 5.42 -16.80
CA TYR A 65 -4.01 5.92 -15.75
C TYR A 65 -4.27 7.41 -15.92
N ARG A 66 -5.49 7.83 -15.58
CA ARG A 66 -5.73 9.22 -15.16
C ARG A 66 -5.25 9.34 -13.72
N ALA A 67 -4.33 10.25 -13.46
CA ALA A 67 -3.70 10.34 -12.16
C ALA A 67 -3.35 11.78 -11.77
N VAL A 68 -3.33 12.04 -10.46
CA VAL A 68 -2.89 13.30 -9.86
C VAL A 68 -1.60 13.06 -9.08
N PRO A 69 -0.60 13.97 -9.14
CA PRO A 69 0.60 13.83 -8.30
C PRO A 69 0.20 13.82 -6.82
N VAL A 70 0.65 12.83 -6.05
CA VAL A 70 0.27 12.71 -4.63
C VAL A 70 0.67 13.96 -3.84
N ALA A 71 1.83 14.54 -4.14
CA ALA A 71 2.28 15.80 -3.55
C ALA A 71 1.24 16.95 -3.62
N ALA A 72 0.41 16.99 -4.66
CA ALA A 72 -0.63 18.02 -4.81
C ALA A 72 -1.81 17.82 -3.84
N LEU A 73 -1.96 16.62 -3.28
CA LEU A 73 -3.03 16.26 -2.35
C LEU A 73 -2.59 16.35 -0.88
N LEU A 74 -1.28 16.33 -0.61
CA LEU A 74 -0.69 16.27 0.73
C LEU A 74 -0.40 17.65 1.34
N THR A 75 -1.39 18.54 1.36
CA THR A 75 -1.21 19.92 1.85
C THR A 75 -0.77 19.93 3.33
N GLY A 76 0.36 20.58 3.61
CA GLY A 76 0.91 20.74 4.97
C GLY A 76 1.69 19.53 5.51
N ILE A 77 1.85 18.47 4.71
CA ILE A 77 2.75 17.36 5.02
C ILE A 77 4.20 17.76 4.74
N LYS A 78 5.10 17.38 5.65
CA LYS A 78 6.54 17.64 5.57
C LYS A 78 7.31 16.35 5.23
N PRO A 79 8.53 16.45 4.66
CA PRO A 79 9.34 15.27 4.32
C PRO A 79 9.59 14.29 5.48
N GLU A 80 9.70 14.80 6.70
CA GLU A 80 9.92 14.02 7.92
C GLU A 80 8.66 13.35 8.48
N ASP A 81 7.48 13.67 7.94
CA ASP A 81 6.23 13.06 8.38
C ASP A 81 6.14 11.59 7.98
N HIS A 82 5.32 10.87 8.73
CA HIS A 82 4.96 9.49 8.46
C HIS A 82 3.50 9.43 8.03
N LEU A 83 3.25 8.77 6.88
CA LEU A 83 1.90 8.55 6.36
C LEU A 83 1.58 7.05 6.36
N GLN A 84 0.31 6.72 6.52
CA GLN A 84 -0.21 5.37 6.33
C GLN A 84 -1.28 5.40 5.24
N ALA A 85 -1.13 4.59 4.20
CA ALA A 85 -2.16 4.38 3.19
C ALA A 85 -2.91 3.07 3.49
N VAL A 86 -4.23 3.15 3.62
CA VAL A 86 -5.09 2.00 3.98
C VAL A 86 -6.01 1.68 2.81
N ALA A 87 -5.95 0.43 2.35
CA ALA A 87 -6.81 -0.11 1.29
C ALA A 87 -8.14 -0.64 1.84
N LEU A 88 -9.10 -0.88 0.94
CA LEU A 88 -10.43 -1.40 1.27
C LEU A 88 -10.39 -2.78 1.94
N ASP A 89 -9.40 -3.61 1.62
CA ASP A 89 -9.19 -4.93 2.22
C ASP A 89 -8.46 -4.90 3.58
N GLY A 90 -8.08 -3.72 4.04
CA GLY A 90 -7.34 -3.50 5.29
C GLY A 90 -5.82 -3.52 5.14
N PHE A 91 -5.27 -3.63 3.91
CA PHE A 91 -3.83 -3.47 3.68
C PHE A 91 -3.38 -2.06 4.10
N ALA A 92 -2.36 -1.98 4.95
CA ALA A 92 -1.91 -0.73 5.56
C ALA A 92 -0.42 -0.50 5.29
N ALA A 93 -0.11 0.25 4.23
CA ALA A 93 1.27 0.58 3.87
C ALA A 93 1.80 1.73 4.73
N GLU A 94 2.95 1.51 5.37
CA GLU A 94 3.68 2.55 6.10
C GLU A 94 4.62 3.30 5.15
N LEU A 95 4.42 4.60 4.99
CA LEU A 95 5.07 5.41 3.97
C LEU A 95 5.79 6.61 4.60
N SER A 96 7.09 6.72 4.36
CA SER A 96 7.79 7.98 4.59
C SER A 96 7.24 9.06 3.65
N ALA A 97 7.01 10.28 4.15
CA ALA A 97 6.42 11.34 3.35
C ALA A 97 7.36 11.85 2.25
N ALA A 98 8.67 11.91 2.50
CA ALA A 98 9.64 12.47 1.54
C ALA A 98 9.50 11.95 0.10
N PRO A 99 9.48 10.61 -0.17
CA PRO A 99 9.22 10.10 -1.52
C PRO A 99 7.89 10.53 -2.14
N LEU A 100 6.82 10.65 -1.34
CA LEU A 100 5.49 11.04 -1.83
C LEU A 100 5.43 12.52 -2.29
N LEU A 101 6.35 13.33 -1.78
CA LEU A 101 6.47 14.76 -2.09
C LEU A 101 7.40 15.05 -3.28
N ASN A 102 8.08 14.04 -3.83
CA ASN A 102 9.02 14.23 -4.92
C ASN A 102 8.34 14.71 -6.22
N ALA A 103 8.93 15.73 -6.85
CA ALA A 103 8.53 16.21 -8.18
C ALA A 103 9.41 15.66 -9.31
N LYS A 104 10.55 15.04 -8.99
CA LYS A 104 11.54 14.50 -9.92
C LYS A 104 12.04 13.14 -9.43
N GLY A 105 12.55 12.30 -10.34
CA GLY A 105 12.92 10.92 -10.02
C GLY A 105 11.69 10.08 -9.74
N ALA A 106 11.76 9.21 -8.72
CA ALA A 106 10.61 8.44 -8.27
C ALA A 106 9.48 9.39 -7.84
N ARG A 107 8.39 9.41 -8.59
CA ARG A 107 7.26 10.31 -8.37
C ARG A 107 5.99 9.52 -8.12
N ALA A 108 5.34 9.84 -7.00
CA ALA A 108 4.09 9.23 -6.57
C ALA A 108 2.88 9.86 -7.27
N TRP A 109 1.95 9.01 -7.68
CA TRP A 109 0.70 9.36 -8.34
C TRP A 109 -0.46 8.62 -7.70
N LEU A 110 -1.56 9.34 -7.48
CA LEU A 110 -2.84 8.72 -7.21
C LEU A 110 -3.52 8.45 -8.56
N ALA A 111 -3.44 7.20 -9.03
CA ALA A 111 -4.23 6.74 -10.16
C ALA A 111 -5.70 6.62 -9.75
N ILE A 112 -6.59 7.08 -10.61
CA ILE A 112 -8.03 7.21 -10.36
C ILE A 112 -8.78 6.42 -11.41
N GLU A 113 -9.57 5.45 -10.98
CA GLU A 113 -10.43 4.69 -11.86
C GLU A 113 -11.63 5.56 -12.24
N ASP A 114 -11.79 5.81 -13.55
CA ASP A 114 -13.02 6.41 -14.08
C ASP A 114 -14.05 5.29 -14.16
N PRO A 115 -15.17 5.33 -13.40
CA PRO A 115 -16.09 4.22 -13.43
C PRO A 115 -16.89 4.14 -14.74
N ALA A 116 -16.81 5.15 -15.62
CA ALA A 116 -17.27 5.06 -17.01
C ALA A 116 -16.28 4.30 -17.92
N LYS A 117 -15.04 4.12 -17.47
CA LYS A 117 -13.95 3.39 -18.15
C LYS A 117 -13.16 2.57 -17.12
N PRO A 118 -13.82 1.58 -16.49
CA PRO A 118 -13.21 0.82 -15.40
C PRO A 118 -11.94 0.14 -15.87
N TRP A 119 -11.00 -0.03 -14.94
CA TRP A 119 -9.80 -0.76 -15.21
C TRP A 119 -10.11 -2.26 -15.37
N PRO A 120 -9.26 -3.00 -16.09
CA PRO A 120 -9.31 -4.45 -16.13
C PRO A 120 -9.26 -5.05 -14.71
N ALA A 121 -9.85 -6.23 -14.55
CA ALA A 121 -9.66 -7.07 -13.38
C ALA A 121 -8.18 -7.44 -13.19
N LEU A 122 -7.72 -7.56 -11.94
CA LEU A 122 -6.34 -7.97 -11.62
C LEU A 122 -6.04 -9.41 -12.05
N SER A 123 -7.03 -10.29 -11.92
CA SER A 123 -7.00 -11.66 -12.45
C SER A 123 -8.43 -12.17 -12.65
N GLU A 124 -8.58 -13.36 -13.22
CA GLU A 124 -9.89 -14.02 -13.34
C GLU A 124 -10.61 -14.08 -11.98
N GLY A 125 -11.85 -13.60 -11.94
CA GLY A 125 -12.68 -13.57 -10.73
C GLY A 125 -12.27 -12.55 -9.66
N LYS A 126 -11.35 -11.63 -9.94
CA LYS A 126 -10.95 -10.55 -9.03
C LYS A 126 -11.46 -9.19 -9.52
N HIS A 127 -11.52 -8.22 -8.60
CA HIS A 127 -11.79 -6.83 -8.92
C HIS A 127 -10.57 -6.17 -9.59
N SER A 128 -10.74 -4.93 -10.05
CA SER A 128 -9.63 -4.10 -10.51
C SER A 128 -8.79 -3.60 -9.32
N ALA A 129 -7.71 -2.85 -9.59
CA ALA A 129 -6.95 -2.12 -8.57
C ALA A 129 -7.67 -0.84 -8.08
N GLY A 130 -8.84 -0.53 -8.62
CA GLY A 130 -9.60 0.68 -8.33
C GLY A 130 -10.26 0.65 -6.95
N PRO A 131 -10.86 1.75 -6.48
CA PRO A 131 -11.10 2.98 -7.24
C PRO A 131 -9.88 3.92 -7.27
N PHE A 132 -8.94 3.74 -6.34
CA PHE A 132 -7.71 4.54 -6.25
C PHE A 132 -6.49 3.64 -6.04
N TYR A 133 -5.40 3.98 -6.71
CA TYR A 133 -4.17 3.19 -6.67
C TYR A 133 -2.96 4.12 -6.56
N LEU A 134 -2.13 3.92 -5.53
CA LEU A 134 -0.85 4.59 -5.43
C LEU A 134 0.15 3.93 -6.38
N VAL A 135 0.53 4.66 -7.43
CA VAL A 135 1.50 4.20 -8.44
C VAL A 135 2.68 5.15 -8.54
N TRP A 136 3.79 4.67 -9.11
CA TRP A 136 5.03 5.45 -9.18
C TRP A 136 5.62 5.44 -10.59
N THR A 137 6.01 6.60 -11.09
CA THR A 137 6.93 6.70 -12.23
C THR A 137 8.36 6.70 -11.72
N ASP A 138 9.27 6.05 -12.44
CA ASP A 138 10.70 5.89 -12.09
C ASP A 138 10.97 5.36 -10.66
N PRO A 139 10.27 4.31 -10.18
CA PRO A 139 10.37 3.84 -8.79
C PRO A 139 11.79 3.48 -8.35
N GLN A 140 12.63 3.03 -9.29
CA GLN A 140 14.01 2.66 -9.02
C GLN A 140 14.87 3.86 -8.57
N ALA A 141 14.55 5.07 -9.01
CA ALA A 141 15.28 6.28 -8.61
C ALA A 141 15.06 6.65 -7.12
N GLY A 142 14.04 6.09 -6.47
CA GLY A 142 13.72 6.29 -5.06
C GLY A 142 13.76 5.01 -4.22
N ASN A 143 14.25 3.90 -4.79
CA ASN A 143 14.20 2.58 -4.18
C ASN A 143 12.78 2.22 -3.67
N ILE A 144 11.73 2.49 -4.46
CA ILE A 144 10.35 2.23 -4.04
C ILE A 144 10.04 0.72 -4.14
N SER A 145 9.64 0.08 -3.04
CA SER A 145 9.26 -1.34 -3.03
C SER A 145 7.80 -1.57 -3.46
N PRO A 146 7.44 -2.78 -3.92
CA PRO A 146 6.07 -3.14 -4.28
C PRO A 146 5.02 -2.84 -3.20
N GLU A 147 5.38 -2.97 -1.92
CA GLU A 147 4.46 -2.73 -0.79
C GLU A 147 4.07 -1.25 -0.66
N GLN A 148 4.80 -0.35 -1.31
CA GLN A 148 4.48 1.07 -1.39
C GLN A 148 3.55 1.42 -2.57
N TRP A 149 2.96 0.39 -3.20
CA TRP A 149 1.95 0.50 -4.25
C TRP A 149 0.60 -0.08 -3.78
N PRO A 150 0.01 0.41 -2.67
CA PRO A 150 -1.32 -0.04 -2.27
C PRO A 150 -2.33 0.33 -3.36
N PHE A 151 -3.07 -0.67 -3.84
CA PHE A 151 -4.28 -0.49 -4.65
C PHE A 151 -5.52 -0.48 -3.76
N GLU A 152 -6.70 -0.18 -4.32
CA GLU A 152 -7.95 -0.06 -3.54
C GLU A 152 -7.81 0.95 -2.38
N VAL A 153 -7.01 2.02 -2.54
CA VAL A 153 -6.72 2.96 -1.46
C VAL A 153 -7.99 3.68 -1.03
N ALA A 154 -8.38 3.51 0.23
CA ALA A 154 -9.54 4.17 0.83
C ALA A 154 -9.13 5.43 1.60
N SER A 155 -7.97 5.41 2.26
CA SER A 155 -7.49 6.57 3.02
C SER A 155 -5.97 6.73 3.03
N ILE A 156 -5.50 7.96 3.21
CA ILE A 156 -4.11 8.29 3.51
C ILE A 156 -4.08 9.19 4.75
N LYS A 157 -3.38 8.75 5.79
CA LYS A 157 -3.42 9.36 7.13
C LYS A 157 -2.03 9.80 7.54
N ARG A 158 -1.91 10.99 8.14
CA ARG A 158 -0.69 11.37 8.86
C ARG A 158 -0.70 10.72 10.22
N MET A 159 0.33 9.93 10.49
CA MET A 159 0.46 9.16 11.71
C MET A 159 1.71 9.57 12.47
N ALA A 160 1.74 9.30 13.77
CA ALA A 160 3.00 9.28 14.49
C ALA A 160 3.95 8.21 13.89
N PRO A 161 5.27 8.41 13.92
CA PRO A 161 6.22 7.41 13.43
C PRO A 161 5.98 6.03 14.05
N VAL A 162 6.23 4.97 13.28
CA VAL A 162 6.05 3.57 13.73
C VAL A 162 6.74 3.29 15.07
N ALA A 163 7.97 3.77 15.25
CA ALA A 163 8.73 3.66 16.49
C ALA A 163 7.98 4.20 17.73
N GLN A 164 7.19 5.25 17.56
CA GLN A 164 6.39 5.86 18.63
C GLN A 164 5.08 5.10 18.84
N ARG A 165 4.40 4.69 17.76
CA ARG A 165 3.12 3.96 17.86
C ARG A 165 3.30 2.55 18.40
N PHE A 166 4.42 1.91 18.06
CA PHE A 166 4.69 0.52 18.38
C PHE A 166 6.09 0.33 18.99
N PRO A 167 6.29 0.69 20.27
CA PRO A 167 7.58 0.54 20.94
C PRO A 167 8.08 -0.91 21.00
N ALA A 168 7.19 -1.91 20.91
CA ALA A 168 7.54 -3.34 20.90
C ALA A 168 8.27 -3.80 19.62
N LEU A 169 8.35 -2.95 18.59
CA LEU A 169 9.13 -3.17 17.38
C LEU A 169 10.56 -2.64 17.49
N LEU A 170 10.88 -1.87 18.54
CA LEU A 170 12.17 -1.20 18.63
C LEU A 170 13.31 -2.19 18.93
N PRO A 171 14.43 -2.07 18.20
CA PRO A 171 15.71 -2.68 18.58
C PRO A 171 16.19 -2.22 19.96
N ASP A 172 17.36 -2.72 20.36
CA ASP A 172 17.95 -2.30 21.64
C ASP A 172 18.37 -0.82 21.56
N PRO A 173 17.92 0.05 22.48
CA PRO A 173 18.27 1.47 22.46
C PRO A 173 19.76 1.75 22.68
N ALA A 174 20.56 0.76 23.12
CA ALA A 174 22.00 0.88 23.22
C ALA A 174 22.73 0.78 21.86
N LEU A 175 22.05 0.34 20.80
CA LEU A 175 22.63 0.26 19.46
C LEU A 175 22.82 1.65 18.86
N ALA A 176 23.92 1.82 18.11
CA ALA A 176 24.15 3.03 17.34
C ALA A 176 23.05 3.24 16.29
N ALA A 177 22.72 4.49 15.95
CA ALA A 177 21.65 4.81 15.01
C ALA A 177 21.87 4.18 13.61
N ASP A 178 23.12 4.00 13.20
CA ASP A 178 23.52 3.41 11.92
C ASP A 178 23.83 1.90 11.98
N ASP A 179 23.57 1.28 13.13
CA ASP A 179 23.72 -0.16 13.34
C ASP A 179 22.90 -0.97 12.30
N PRO A 180 23.44 -2.07 11.74
CA PRO A 180 22.73 -2.92 10.80
C PRO A 180 21.34 -3.38 11.26
N VAL A 181 21.13 -3.59 12.57
CA VAL A 181 19.82 -3.96 13.13
C VAL A 181 18.82 -2.81 13.02
N ASN A 182 19.25 -1.56 13.24
CA ASN A 182 18.39 -0.38 13.07
C ASN A 182 18.03 -0.16 11.60
N LYS A 183 18.96 -0.44 10.68
CA LYS A 183 18.67 -0.46 9.23
C LYS A 183 17.69 -1.59 8.87
N GLY A 184 17.85 -2.77 9.47
CA GLY A 184 16.92 -3.89 9.34
C GLY A 184 15.51 -3.56 9.83
N PHE A 185 15.38 -2.79 10.92
CA PHE A 185 14.09 -2.29 11.40
C PHE A 185 13.41 -1.38 10.38
N ALA A 186 14.14 -0.46 9.74
CA ALA A 186 13.60 0.38 8.67
C ALA A 186 13.12 -0.45 7.47
N LEU A 187 13.86 -1.49 7.09
CA LEU A 187 13.47 -2.43 6.04
C LEU A 187 12.22 -3.24 6.41
N PHE A 188 12.09 -3.65 7.67
CA PHE A 188 10.89 -4.34 8.17
C PHE A 188 9.65 -3.46 8.08
N GLN A 189 9.75 -2.19 8.50
CA GLN A 189 8.66 -1.21 8.39
C GLN A 189 8.19 -1.06 6.94
N LYS A 190 9.14 -0.94 6.02
CA LYS A 190 8.88 -0.71 4.59
C LYS A 190 8.29 -1.94 3.89
N ASN A 191 8.80 -3.14 4.16
CA ASN A 191 8.53 -4.32 3.32
C ASN A 191 7.66 -5.38 4.01
N CYS A 192 7.58 -5.39 5.35
CA CYS A 192 6.97 -6.49 6.09
C CYS A 192 5.78 -6.04 6.93
N LEU A 193 5.84 -4.85 7.53
CA LEU A 193 4.87 -4.37 8.52
C LEU A 193 3.46 -4.15 7.94
N ALA A 194 3.33 -3.97 6.62
CA ALA A 194 2.03 -3.88 5.96
C ALA A 194 1.24 -5.21 5.99
N CYS A 195 1.96 -6.33 6.04
CA CYS A 195 1.37 -7.67 6.03
C CYS A 195 1.50 -8.38 7.39
N HIS A 196 2.56 -8.11 8.13
CA HIS A 196 2.91 -8.83 9.34
C HIS A 196 2.94 -7.93 10.57
N ARG A 197 2.59 -8.52 11.70
CA ARG A 197 2.90 -7.97 13.02
C ARG A 197 4.22 -8.52 13.54
N LEU A 198 4.75 -7.89 14.58
CA LEU A 198 5.85 -8.44 15.36
C LEU A 198 5.65 -8.07 16.83
N ASN A 199 5.74 -9.05 17.74
CA ASN A 199 5.43 -8.84 19.16
C ASN A 199 4.00 -8.34 19.43
N GLY A 200 3.04 -8.74 18.59
CA GLY A 200 1.66 -8.25 18.62
C GLY A 200 1.49 -6.82 18.12
N ALA A 201 2.58 -6.13 17.75
CA ALA A 201 2.57 -4.74 17.29
C ALA A 201 2.48 -4.64 15.76
N GLY A 202 1.83 -3.58 15.30
CA GLY A 202 1.51 -3.34 13.88
C GLY A 202 0.03 -3.46 13.60
N ASP A 203 -0.44 -2.76 12.57
CA ASP A 203 -1.86 -2.72 12.20
C ASP A 203 -2.28 -3.91 11.29
N ALA A 204 -1.32 -4.63 10.72
CA ALA A 204 -1.55 -5.65 9.71
C ALA A 204 -2.48 -6.79 10.16
N GLN A 205 -3.21 -7.37 9.19
CA GLN A 205 -4.18 -8.44 9.41
C GLN A 205 -4.02 -9.64 8.46
N PHE A 206 -2.99 -9.66 7.60
CA PHE A 206 -2.85 -10.64 6.52
C PHE A 206 -1.95 -11.81 6.90
N GLY A 207 -0.77 -11.49 7.41
CA GLY A 207 0.27 -12.43 7.78
C GLY A 207 0.30 -12.69 9.29
N PRO A 208 0.91 -13.80 9.71
CA PRO A 208 1.12 -14.09 11.12
C PRO A 208 2.04 -13.05 11.78
N ASP A 209 2.00 -13.01 13.11
CA ASP A 209 3.05 -12.35 13.88
C ASP A 209 4.40 -13.03 13.64
N LEU A 210 5.46 -12.24 13.48
CA LEU A 210 6.80 -12.73 13.16
C LEU A 210 7.72 -12.86 14.37
N ASN A 211 7.20 -12.88 15.60
CA ASN A 211 8.01 -13.13 16.80
C ASN A 211 7.32 -13.99 17.86
N ILE A 212 5.99 -13.93 17.97
CA ILE A 212 5.23 -14.74 18.91
C ILE A 212 4.27 -15.71 18.18
N PRO A 213 4.22 -17.01 18.56
CA PRO A 213 5.03 -17.66 19.60
C PRO A 213 6.50 -17.91 19.19
N PHE A 214 6.78 -18.01 17.89
CA PHE A 214 8.12 -18.23 17.37
C PHE A 214 8.46 -17.25 16.26
N ASN A 215 9.65 -16.68 16.34
CA ASN A 215 10.30 -15.92 15.30
C ASN A 215 10.72 -16.87 14.17
N PRO A 216 10.59 -16.46 12.89
CA PRO A 216 11.03 -17.28 11.77
C PRO A 216 12.51 -17.68 11.87
N THR A 217 13.37 -16.87 12.49
CA THR A 217 14.79 -17.20 12.67
C THR A 217 15.05 -18.34 13.66
N GLU A 218 14.06 -18.75 14.45
CA GLU A 218 14.19 -19.86 15.41
C GLU A 218 13.89 -21.23 14.77
N TYR A 219 13.08 -21.27 13.71
CA TYR A 219 12.61 -22.54 13.14
C TYR A 219 12.90 -22.70 11.65
N PHE A 220 13.14 -21.62 10.89
CA PHE A 220 13.76 -21.78 9.59
C PHE A 220 15.24 -22.11 9.79
N GLY A 221 15.61 -23.36 9.53
CA GLY A 221 17.02 -23.79 9.57
C GLY A 221 17.84 -23.11 8.46
N ALA A 222 19.15 -22.94 8.69
CA ALA A 222 20.11 -22.41 7.72
C ALA A 222 19.58 -21.18 6.94
N ASP A 223 19.85 -21.11 5.62
CA ASP A 223 19.43 -20.00 4.77
C ASP A 223 18.00 -20.16 4.22
N PHE A 224 17.18 -21.05 4.79
CA PHE A 224 15.81 -21.27 4.28
C PHE A 224 14.90 -20.07 4.52
N LEU A 225 15.12 -19.26 5.56
CA LEU A 225 14.37 -18.00 5.73
C LEU A 225 14.65 -17.04 4.57
N THR A 226 15.92 -16.85 4.23
CA THR A 226 16.36 -16.04 3.09
C THR A 226 15.71 -16.54 1.81
N ARG A 227 15.75 -17.86 1.55
CA ARG A 227 15.10 -18.47 0.37
C ARG A 227 13.58 -18.29 0.37
N TYR A 228 12.94 -18.41 1.53
CA TYR A 228 11.50 -18.18 1.68
C TYR A 228 11.12 -16.73 1.36
N ILE A 229 11.89 -15.74 1.86
CA ILE A 229 11.66 -14.33 1.56
C ILE A 229 11.87 -14.04 0.07
N ARG A 230 12.87 -14.67 -0.57
CA ARG A 230 13.11 -14.52 -2.02
C ARG A 230 11.96 -15.05 -2.86
N ASP A 231 11.51 -16.26 -2.54
CA ASP A 231 10.45 -16.95 -3.27
C ASP A 231 9.74 -17.94 -2.33
N PRO A 232 8.60 -17.53 -1.72
CA PRO A 232 7.81 -18.38 -0.85
C PRO A 232 7.35 -19.68 -1.53
N GLN A 233 7.11 -19.64 -2.85
CA GLN A 233 6.67 -20.80 -3.63
C GLN A 233 7.81 -21.81 -3.86
N SER A 234 9.08 -21.39 -3.77
CA SER A 234 10.22 -22.30 -3.95
C SER A 234 10.37 -23.37 -2.87
N LEU A 235 9.74 -23.16 -1.70
CA LEU A 235 9.74 -24.11 -0.58
C LEU A 235 8.43 -24.87 -0.46
N ARG A 236 7.29 -24.18 -0.62
CA ARG A 236 5.96 -24.77 -0.58
C ARG A 236 5.09 -24.11 -1.64
N GLN A 237 4.75 -24.87 -2.67
CA GLN A 237 3.87 -24.40 -3.72
C GLN A 237 2.42 -24.52 -3.30
N TRP A 238 1.73 -23.39 -3.23
CA TRP A 238 0.31 -23.31 -2.90
C TRP A 238 -0.30 -22.07 -3.56
N PRO A 239 -1.24 -22.21 -4.52
CA PRO A 239 -1.84 -21.08 -5.24
C PRO A 239 -2.50 -20.00 -4.37
N GLN A 240 -2.93 -20.34 -3.15
CA GLN A 240 -3.60 -19.42 -2.23
C GLN A 240 -2.60 -18.65 -1.34
N ALA A 241 -1.30 -18.92 -1.42
CA ALA A 241 -0.30 -18.19 -0.65
C ALA A 241 -0.27 -16.71 -1.08
N LYS A 242 -0.33 -15.82 -0.10
CA LYS A 242 -0.44 -14.37 -0.34
C LYS A 242 0.90 -13.63 -0.28
N MET A 243 1.89 -14.16 0.43
CA MET A 243 3.19 -13.52 0.58
C MET A 243 3.91 -13.49 -0.78
N PRO A 244 4.24 -12.30 -1.32
CA PRO A 244 5.03 -12.20 -2.55
C PRO A 244 6.49 -12.56 -2.30
N GLY A 245 7.21 -12.89 -3.37
CA GLY A 245 8.67 -13.02 -3.33
C GLY A 245 9.36 -11.67 -3.45
N PHE A 246 10.39 -11.46 -2.64
CA PHE A 246 11.23 -10.26 -2.65
C PHE A 246 12.52 -10.55 -3.42
N THR A 247 12.54 -10.21 -4.71
CA THR A 247 13.73 -10.42 -5.56
C THR A 247 14.90 -9.53 -5.15
N ALA A 248 16.11 -9.82 -5.64
CA ALA A 248 17.29 -8.99 -5.37
C ALA A 248 17.15 -7.54 -5.89
N ALA A 249 16.28 -7.30 -6.86
CA ALA A 249 15.96 -5.95 -7.34
C ALA A 249 15.06 -5.17 -6.36
N VAL A 250 14.20 -5.86 -5.61
CA VAL A 250 13.30 -5.24 -4.61
C VAL A 250 13.99 -5.08 -3.25
N LEU A 251 14.71 -6.13 -2.83
CA LEU A 251 15.41 -6.19 -1.56
C LEU A 251 16.82 -6.70 -1.81
N PRO A 252 17.83 -5.85 -2.05
CA PRO A 252 19.20 -6.29 -2.30
C PRO A 252 19.75 -7.23 -1.22
N ASP A 253 20.74 -8.06 -1.54
CA ASP A 253 21.24 -9.09 -0.61
C ASP A 253 21.72 -8.51 0.73
N GLY A 254 22.41 -7.36 0.70
CA GLY A 254 22.82 -6.66 1.92
C GLY A 254 21.64 -6.21 2.78
N ASP A 255 20.57 -5.73 2.16
CA ASP A 255 19.34 -5.33 2.85
C ASP A 255 18.64 -6.54 3.45
N LEU A 256 18.58 -7.66 2.72
CA LEU A 256 18.00 -8.90 3.25
C LEU A 256 18.79 -9.42 4.46
N VAL A 257 20.13 -9.32 4.45
CA VAL A 257 20.96 -9.65 5.61
C VAL A 257 20.62 -8.76 6.82
N MET A 258 20.46 -7.46 6.61
CA MET A 258 20.07 -6.53 7.70
C MET A 258 18.66 -6.82 8.22
N LEU A 259 17.70 -7.11 7.34
CA LEU A 259 16.33 -7.49 7.71
C LEU A 259 16.31 -8.77 8.56
N VAL A 260 17.01 -9.82 8.12
CA VAL A 260 17.13 -11.07 8.88
C VAL A 260 17.86 -10.84 10.20
N GLY A 261 18.89 -9.97 10.21
CA GLY A 261 19.58 -9.53 11.42
C GLY A 261 18.64 -8.87 12.43
N TYR A 262 17.74 -8.00 11.97
CA TYR A 262 16.70 -7.40 12.80
C TYR A 262 15.72 -8.45 13.35
N LEU A 263 15.21 -9.37 12.52
CA LEU A 263 14.33 -10.43 13.00
C LEU A 263 15.02 -11.30 14.07
N LYS A 264 16.29 -11.65 13.86
CA LYS A 264 17.09 -12.41 14.82
C LYS A 264 17.31 -11.65 16.12
N HIS A 265 17.55 -10.34 16.05
CA HIS A 265 17.65 -9.47 17.22
C HIS A 265 16.34 -9.47 18.02
N MET A 266 15.21 -9.36 17.33
CA MET A 266 13.89 -9.34 17.98
C MET A 266 13.48 -10.68 18.59
N ALA A 267 14.01 -11.81 18.12
CA ALA A 267 13.80 -13.11 18.76
C ALA A 267 14.27 -13.12 20.23
N GLY A 268 15.30 -12.33 20.57
CA GLY A 268 15.75 -12.11 21.95
C GLY A 268 14.93 -11.09 22.75
N ARG A 269 13.93 -10.46 22.14
CA ARG A 269 13.11 -9.37 22.71
C ARG A 269 11.62 -9.65 22.56
N LYS A 270 11.20 -10.91 22.76
CA LYS A 270 9.79 -11.29 22.71
C LYS A 270 9.01 -10.64 23.84
N VAL A 271 7.84 -10.09 23.51
CA VAL A 271 6.83 -9.75 24.52
C VAL A 271 6.20 -11.06 24.98
N LYS A 272 6.02 -11.23 26.30
CA LYS A 272 5.31 -12.41 26.83
C LYS A 272 3.84 -12.34 26.38
N PRO A 273 3.25 -13.43 25.89
CA PRO A 273 1.82 -13.49 25.58
C PRO A 273 0.94 -13.12 26.77
#